data_AF-A0A937NMU5-F1
#
_entry.id   AF-A0A937NMU5-F1
#
_cell.length_a   1.000
_cell.length_b   1.000
_cell.length_c   1.000
_cell.angle_alpha   90.00
_cell.angle_beta   90.00
_cell.angle_gamma   90.00
#
_symmetry.space_group_name_H-M   'P 1'
#
loop_
_entity.id
_entity.type
_entity.pdbx_description
1 polymer ?
#
loop_
_entity_poly.entity_id
_entity_poly.type
_entity_poly.pdbx_seq_one_letter_code
_entity_poly.pdbx_strand_id
1 'polypeptide(L)'
;MTNQVTQKVEYDLKSVKLPYLAGLPLRLFVTLLESPLSGLLLPNLFRSAGIARLRDQQIDEPPTLHPIHATGTLTSEAGSVPQDEWPSPPAQPGPGFNFATVHDYARAYREGKTTPDEVAHKVLEAIEASNAADPPLRAIIAVEREEVLKQAHASTERLKSAQPLSAFDGVPVAVKDEVDMAPYPTTVGTAFLGSSPAKEDATVVARMRAAGALLIGKANMHEIGIGVTGLNPHHGTPRNPYNPDHYTGGSSSGPGAAVAAGLCPVAIGADGGGSIRIPSSFCGLVGLKPTFGRVSEFGAAPLCWSVAHLGPLAATATDAALAFGVMAGPDPKDHISLHQPPPTLAGWDSLDLSNLTLGVYWPWFRHATADVVSACESLLEEFERMGVQVREIVLPNLENGRVAHTITIAGEMTQAMGRYYADHRREHGLDVRTNLALARAFTTRDYIQAQRARTQLMTNFNRALEQVDVIVTPTTGLTAPAIPQAALPHGESDLTTLMEIMRFTTQANLTGLPAISFPAGYNDAGLPIGMQAIGRAWQEHTLLGLALAAEQTVERQAPQVYYEILAE
;
A
#
# COMPACT_ATOMS: atom_id res chain seq x y z
N MET A 1 -39.52 -19.84 -12.02
CA MET A 1 -38.43 -20.71 -12.50
C MET A 1 -38.15 -20.36 -13.95
N THR A 2 -37.27 -19.40 -14.17
CA THR A 2 -36.77 -19.04 -15.49
C THR A 2 -35.34 -19.57 -15.56
N ASN A 3 -35.12 -20.53 -16.45
CA ASN A 3 -33.81 -21.07 -16.78
C ASN A 3 -32.89 -19.93 -17.24
N GLN A 4 -32.09 -19.37 -16.34
CA GLN A 4 -30.88 -18.69 -16.74
C GLN A 4 -29.89 -19.77 -17.14
N VAL A 5 -29.70 -19.92 -18.44
CA VAL A 5 -28.51 -20.55 -18.99
C VAL A 5 -27.33 -19.84 -18.33
N THR A 6 -26.61 -20.53 -17.44
CA THR A 6 -25.35 -20.06 -16.85
C THR A 6 -24.36 -19.89 -18.00
N GLN A 7 -24.38 -18.73 -18.63
CA GLN A 7 -23.40 -18.33 -19.61
C GLN A 7 -22.06 -18.35 -18.87
N LYS A 8 -21.16 -19.25 -19.26
CA LYS A 8 -19.84 -19.37 -18.65
C LYS A 8 -19.14 -18.02 -18.83
N VAL A 9 -19.00 -17.27 -17.75
CA VAL A 9 -18.29 -15.99 -17.76
C VAL A 9 -16.83 -16.31 -18.09
N GLU A 10 -16.33 -15.76 -19.18
CA GLU A 10 -14.93 -15.91 -19.59
C GLU A 10 -14.07 -14.90 -18.84
N TYR A 11 -12.87 -15.32 -18.41
CA TYR A 11 -11.90 -14.43 -17.78
C TYR A 11 -11.36 -13.41 -18.78
N ASP A 12 -11.44 -12.12 -18.45
CA ASP A 12 -11.31 -11.03 -19.41
C ASP A 12 -10.08 -10.12 -19.20
N LEU A 13 -9.38 -10.23 -18.07
CA LEU A 13 -8.22 -9.40 -17.73
C LEU A 13 -7.01 -9.72 -18.63
N LYS A 14 -6.42 -8.70 -19.25
CA LYS A 14 -5.39 -8.89 -20.29
C LYS A 14 -4.03 -8.34 -19.87
N SER A 15 -2.96 -9.06 -20.20
CA SER A 15 -1.63 -8.46 -20.28
C SER A 15 -1.59 -7.45 -21.43
N VAL A 16 -0.82 -6.38 -21.25
CA VAL A 16 -0.55 -5.38 -22.28
C VAL A 16 0.93 -5.43 -22.60
N LYS A 17 1.28 -5.43 -23.89
CA LYS A 17 2.67 -5.34 -24.36
C LYS A 17 2.88 -4.02 -25.06
N LEU A 18 3.72 -3.16 -24.47
CA LEU A 18 4.15 -1.89 -25.03
C LEU A 18 5.67 -1.75 -24.94
N PRO A 19 6.28 -0.91 -25.81
CA PRO A 19 7.72 -0.68 -25.77
C PRO A 19 8.17 -0.11 -24.43
N TYR A 20 9.24 -0.67 -23.88
CA TYR A 20 10.00 -0.06 -22.79
C TYR A 20 10.70 1.20 -23.28
N LEU A 21 10.54 2.32 -22.57
CA LEU A 21 11.19 3.59 -22.89
C LEU A 21 11.95 4.13 -21.69
N ALA A 22 13.22 4.50 -21.90
CA ALA A 22 14.00 5.25 -20.93
C ALA A 22 14.99 6.18 -21.65
N GLY A 23 15.64 7.10 -20.93
CA GLY A 23 16.61 8.02 -21.52
C GLY A 23 16.05 8.92 -22.64
N LEU A 24 16.77 9.03 -23.76
CA LEU A 24 16.39 9.89 -24.89
C LEU A 24 15.05 9.47 -25.54
N PRO A 25 14.79 8.18 -25.84
CA PRO A 25 13.48 7.74 -26.33
C PRO A 25 12.31 8.18 -25.46
N LEU A 26 12.42 8.06 -24.13
CA LEU A 26 11.38 8.52 -23.21
C LEU A 26 11.17 10.04 -23.31
N ARG A 27 12.25 10.83 -23.30
CA ARG A 27 12.15 12.29 -23.43
C ARG A 27 11.44 12.73 -24.71
N LEU A 28 11.74 12.08 -25.84
CA LEU A 28 11.08 12.35 -27.11
C LEU A 28 9.60 11.98 -27.07
N PHE A 29 9.28 10.81 -26.49
CA PHE A 29 7.90 10.36 -26.31
C PHE A 29 7.07 11.32 -25.46
N VAL A 30 7.59 11.72 -24.29
CA VAL A 30 6.93 12.70 -23.40
C VAL A 30 6.72 14.03 -24.12
N THR A 31 7.73 14.53 -24.83
CA THR A 31 7.63 15.79 -25.60
C THR A 31 6.54 15.72 -26.67
N LEU A 32 6.41 14.57 -27.34
CA LEU A 32 5.37 14.35 -28.35
C LEU A 32 3.97 14.30 -27.71
N LEU A 33 3.81 13.60 -26.58
CA LEU A 33 2.55 13.52 -25.82
C LEU A 33 2.08 14.88 -25.29
N GLU A 34 2.99 15.76 -24.91
CA GLU A 34 2.66 17.10 -24.39
C GLU A 34 2.49 18.15 -25.50
N SER A 35 2.70 17.77 -26.77
CA SER A 35 2.56 18.66 -27.92
C SER A 35 1.16 18.59 -28.54
N PRO A 36 0.77 19.55 -29.40
CA PRO A 36 -0.46 19.46 -30.20
C PRO A 36 -0.54 18.22 -31.11
N LEU A 37 0.58 17.53 -31.36
CA LEU A 37 0.64 16.30 -32.17
C LEU A 37 0.25 15.04 -31.40
N SER A 38 -0.04 15.14 -30.10
CA SER A 38 -0.45 14.00 -29.26
C SER A 38 -1.69 13.26 -29.78
N GLY A 39 -2.58 13.97 -30.49
CA GLY A 39 -3.74 13.38 -31.16
C GLY A 39 -3.40 12.28 -32.18
N LEU A 40 -2.15 12.23 -32.68
CA LEU A 40 -1.67 11.16 -33.56
C LEU A 40 -1.37 9.85 -32.80
N LEU A 41 -1.04 9.94 -31.50
CA LEU A 41 -0.66 8.79 -30.66
C LEU A 41 -1.84 8.27 -29.83
N LEU A 42 -2.63 9.19 -29.26
CA LEU A 42 -3.65 8.90 -28.25
C LEU A 42 -4.66 7.81 -28.68
N PRO A 43 -5.20 7.78 -29.92
CA PRO A 43 -6.18 6.76 -30.30
C PRO A 43 -5.62 5.33 -30.19
N ASN A 44 -4.36 5.12 -30.60
CA ASN A 44 -3.73 3.81 -30.54
C ASN A 44 -3.38 3.43 -29.09
N LEU A 45 -2.85 4.36 -28.31
CA LEU A 45 -2.56 4.13 -26.88
C LEU A 45 -3.83 3.79 -26.09
N PHE A 46 -4.92 4.52 -26.32
CA PHE A 46 -6.21 4.27 -25.65
C PHE A 46 -6.85 2.95 -26.09
N ARG A 47 -6.63 2.52 -27.34
CA ARG A 47 -7.06 1.19 -27.80
C ARG A 47 -6.26 0.09 -27.08
N SER A 48 -4.94 0.22 -27.01
CA SER A 48 -4.06 -0.75 -26.35
C SER A 48 -4.30 -0.83 -24.84
N ALA A 49 -4.59 0.30 -24.19
CA ALA A 49 -4.87 0.36 -22.75
C ALA A 49 -6.28 -0.13 -22.36
N GLY A 50 -7.17 -0.37 -23.33
CA GLY A 50 -8.55 -0.82 -23.10
C GLY A 50 -9.58 0.29 -22.92
N ILE A 51 -9.17 1.56 -22.92
CA ILE A 51 -10.05 2.73 -22.75
C ILE A 51 -11.09 2.79 -23.88
N ALA A 52 -10.68 2.56 -25.13
CA ALA A 52 -11.61 2.55 -26.26
C ALA A 52 -12.69 1.46 -26.11
N ARG A 53 -12.34 0.29 -25.56
CA ARG A 53 -13.30 -0.79 -25.31
C ARG A 53 -14.31 -0.41 -24.24
N LEU A 54 -13.88 0.24 -23.17
CA LEU A 54 -14.77 0.69 -22.09
C LEU A 54 -15.77 1.74 -22.59
N ARG A 55 -15.36 2.62 -23.52
CA ARG A 55 -16.23 3.61 -24.16
C ARG A 55 -17.39 2.98 -24.93
N ASP A 56 -17.12 1.87 -25.61
CA ASP A 56 -18.08 1.18 -26.47
C ASP A 56 -19.01 0.23 -25.70
N GLN A 57 -18.71 -0.05 -24.43
CA GLN A 57 -19.52 -0.94 -23.61
C GLN A 57 -20.81 -0.26 -23.13
N GLN A 58 -21.90 -1.01 -23.22
CA GLN A 58 -23.12 -0.69 -22.52
C GLN A 58 -23.05 -1.23 -21.09
N ILE A 59 -22.91 -0.31 -20.14
CA ILE A 59 -23.04 -0.54 -18.70
C ILE A 59 -24.33 0.18 -18.34
N ASP A 60 -25.28 -0.44 -17.66
CA ASP A 60 -26.59 0.17 -17.37
C ASP A 60 -26.63 0.81 -15.97
N GLU A 61 -25.72 0.40 -15.10
CA GLU A 61 -25.59 0.85 -13.72
C GLU A 61 -25.38 2.37 -13.62
N PRO A 62 -25.97 3.05 -12.61
CA PRO A 62 -25.67 4.45 -12.34
C PRO A 62 -24.23 4.61 -11.81
N PRO A 63 -23.60 5.78 -11.97
CA PRO A 63 -22.22 6.01 -11.53
C PRO A 63 -22.11 6.11 -10.00
N THR A 64 -21.11 5.46 -9.40
CA THR A 64 -20.73 5.62 -7.99
C THR A 64 -19.45 6.44 -7.87
N LEU A 65 -19.50 7.61 -7.21
CA LEU A 65 -18.32 8.50 -7.10
C LEU A 65 -17.40 8.17 -5.93
N HIS A 66 -17.93 7.69 -4.81
CA HIS A 66 -17.14 7.23 -3.66
C HIS A 66 -17.62 5.83 -3.27
N PRO A 67 -16.73 4.86 -3.07
CA PRO A 67 -17.11 3.49 -2.72
C PRO A 67 -17.41 3.35 -1.22
N ILE A 68 -18.38 4.14 -0.72
CA ILE A 68 -18.77 4.14 0.69
C ILE A 68 -19.63 2.90 0.98
N HIS A 69 -19.19 2.06 1.92
CA HIS A 69 -19.92 0.89 2.41
C HIS A 69 -20.74 1.25 3.66
N ALA A 70 -21.73 2.11 3.51
CA ALA A 70 -22.46 2.68 4.65
C ALA A 70 -23.20 1.61 5.47
N THR A 71 -23.13 1.73 6.80
CA THR A 71 -23.86 0.88 7.76
C THR A 71 -25.20 1.46 8.20
N GLY A 72 -25.54 2.68 7.75
CA GLY A 72 -26.80 3.37 8.06
C GLY A 72 -26.76 4.30 9.27
N THR A 73 -25.72 4.24 10.10
CA THR A 73 -25.51 5.15 11.25
C THR A 73 -24.24 5.95 11.05
N LEU A 74 -24.32 7.28 11.14
CA LEU A 74 -23.14 8.14 11.15
C LEU A 74 -22.63 8.28 12.58
N THR A 75 -21.32 8.16 12.75
CA THR A 75 -20.67 8.49 14.03
C THR A 75 -20.24 9.95 13.98
N SER A 76 -20.58 10.76 14.98
CA SER A 76 -20.15 12.16 15.07
C SER A 76 -18.96 12.39 15.99
N GLU A 77 -18.56 11.36 16.75
CA GLU A 77 -17.46 11.43 17.71
C GLU A 77 -16.18 10.85 17.10
N ALA A 78 -15.05 11.47 17.42
CA ALA A 78 -13.74 10.90 17.09
C ALA A 78 -13.54 9.61 17.88
N GLY A 79 -12.92 8.61 17.26
CA GLY A 79 -12.68 7.32 17.92
C GLY A 79 -11.54 6.54 17.31
N SER A 80 -11.06 5.56 18.06
CA SER A 80 -10.08 4.55 17.62
C SER A 80 -10.50 3.17 18.12
N VAL A 81 -9.77 2.12 17.72
CA VAL A 81 -9.95 0.80 18.35
C VAL A 81 -9.60 0.94 19.85
N PRO A 82 -10.44 0.43 20.76
CA PRO A 82 -10.16 0.42 22.19
C PRO A 82 -8.80 -0.22 22.50
N GLN A 83 -8.03 0.35 23.42
CA GLN A 83 -6.68 -0.16 23.74
C GLN A 83 -6.67 -1.56 24.35
N ASP A 84 -7.76 -1.98 24.99
CA ASP A 84 -7.95 -3.33 25.51
C ASP A 84 -8.17 -4.38 24.41
N GLU A 85 -8.53 -3.97 23.20
CA GLU A 85 -8.55 -4.82 22.00
C GLU A 85 -7.20 -4.84 21.26
N TRP A 86 -6.19 -4.08 21.72
CA TRP A 86 -4.91 -4.05 21.02
C TRP A 86 -4.18 -5.40 21.16
N PRO A 87 -3.52 -5.87 20.07
CA PRO A 87 -2.80 -7.13 20.06
C PRO A 87 -1.81 -7.31 21.21
N SER A 88 -1.87 -8.47 21.85
CA SER A 88 -0.76 -8.97 22.67
C SER A 88 0.32 -9.60 21.78
N PRO A 89 1.57 -9.74 22.26
CA PRO A 89 2.59 -10.49 21.53
C PRO A 89 2.13 -11.92 21.25
N PRO A 90 2.44 -12.51 20.08
CA PRO A 90 2.09 -13.90 19.80
C PRO A 90 2.82 -14.84 20.77
N ALA A 91 2.23 -16.00 21.03
CA ALA A 91 2.77 -16.99 21.97
C ALA A 91 4.13 -17.55 21.52
N GLN A 92 4.32 -17.70 20.21
CA GLN A 92 5.59 -18.08 19.60
C GLN A 92 5.87 -17.22 18.35
N PRO A 93 7.15 -16.92 18.08
CA PRO A 93 7.55 -16.31 16.83
C PRO A 93 7.30 -17.27 15.66
N GLY A 94 7.13 -16.71 14.46
CA GLY A 94 7.06 -17.49 13.23
C GLY A 94 8.40 -18.20 12.91
N PRO A 95 8.38 -19.19 11.99
CA PRO A 95 9.58 -19.90 11.59
C PRO A 95 10.57 -19.02 10.81
N GLY A 96 11.87 -19.25 11.02
CA GLY A 96 12.94 -18.56 10.30
C GLY A 96 13.37 -17.25 10.95
N PHE A 97 13.68 -16.24 10.12
CA PHE A 97 14.12 -14.91 10.56
C PHE A 97 12.97 -14.13 11.21
N ASN A 98 13.27 -13.48 12.35
CA ASN A 98 12.31 -12.66 13.08
C ASN A 98 12.78 -11.20 13.12
N PHE A 99 11.92 -10.29 12.70
CA PHE A 99 12.13 -8.86 12.86
C PHE A 99 11.91 -8.45 14.32
N ALA A 100 12.58 -7.39 14.75
CA ALA A 100 12.26 -6.76 16.03
C ALA A 100 10.85 -6.13 15.95
N THR A 101 9.95 -6.54 16.84
CA THR A 101 8.54 -6.12 16.86
C THR A 101 8.29 -4.92 17.76
N VAL A 102 7.13 -4.26 17.64
CA VAL A 102 6.71 -3.18 18.55
C VAL A 102 6.80 -3.63 20.02
N HIS A 103 6.37 -4.87 20.29
CA HIS A 103 6.41 -5.46 21.62
C HIS A 103 7.82 -5.76 22.12
N ASP A 104 8.78 -6.07 21.24
CA ASP A 104 10.17 -6.26 21.62
C ASP A 104 10.81 -4.95 22.08
N TYR A 105 10.53 -3.83 21.40
CA TYR A 105 10.92 -2.49 21.85
C TYR A 105 10.31 -2.16 23.20
N ALA A 106 8.99 -2.29 23.34
CA ALA A 106 8.28 -2.01 24.59
C ALA A 106 8.82 -2.85 25.76
N ARG A 107 9.10 -4.14 25.52
CA ARG A 107 9.69 -5.04 26.51
C ARG A 107 11.12 -4.61 26.88
N ALA A 108 11.97 -4.33 25.90
CA ALA A 108 13.36 -3.92 26.14
C ALA A 108 13.46 -2.62 26.93
N TYR A 109 12.56 -1.65 26.68
CA TYR A 109 12.46 -0.42 27.47
C TYR A 109 12.00 -0.67 28.90
N ARG A 110 10.96 -1.47 29.08
CA ARG A 110 10.43 -1.80 30.41
C ARG A 110 11.43 -2.57 31.26
N GLU A 111 12.22 -3.44 30.64
CA GLU A 111 13.26 -4.24 31.30
C GLU A 111 14.58 -3.46 31.51
N GLY A 112 14.67 -2.23 30.99
CA GLY A 112 15.88 -1.40 31.09
C GLY A 112 17.07 -1.93 30.30
N LYS A 113 16.84 -2.79 29.29
CA LYS A 113 17.89 -3.30 28.40
C LYS A 113 18.41 -2.21 27.45
N THR A 114 17.54 -1.28 27.09
CA THR A 114 17.87 -0.08 26.33
C THR A 114 16.85 1.02 26.65
N THR A 115 17.00 2.20 26.05
CA THR A 115 16.07 3.33 26.18
C THR A 115 15.66 3.87 24.82
N PRO A 116 14.53 4.61 24.73
CA PRO A 116 14.19 5.32 23.51
C PRO A 116 15.29 6.27 23.03
N ASP A 117 16.01 6.94 23.94
CA ASP A 117 17.17 7.79 23.60
C ASP A 117 18.25 7.00 22.84
N GLU A 118 18.66 5.84 23.37
CA GLU A 118 19.66 4.97 22.72
C GLU A 118 19.16 4.43 21.38
N VAL A 119 17.89 4.01 21.30
CA VAL A 119 17.26 3.56 20.05
C VAL A 119 17.23 4.68 19.02
N ALA A 120 16.89 5.90 19.40
CA ALA A 120 16.88 7.05 18.50
C ALA A 120 18.26 7.33 17.91
N HIS A 121 19.31 7.26 18.73
CA HIS A 121 20.69 7.38 18.25
C HIS A 121 21.02 6.30 17.21
N LYS A 122 20.73 5.03 17.51
CA LYS A 122 20.97 3.92 16.59
C LYS A 122 20.18 4.03 15.28
N VAL A 123 18.92 4.46 15.33
CA VAL A 123 18.11 4.67 14.13
C VAL A 123 18.68 5.79 13.26
N LEU A 124 19.08 6.92 13.87
CA LEU A 124 19.70 8.02 13.14
C LEU A 124 21.01 7.58 12.46
N GLU A 125 21.85 6.81 13.16
CA GLU A 125 23.08 6.21 12.61
C GLU A 125 22.79 5.22 11.49
N ALA A 126 21.76 4.37 11.62
CA ALA A 126 21.36 3.42 10.59
C ALA A 126 20.81 4.13 9.34
N ILE A 127 20.02 5.19 9.50
CA ILE A 127 19.54 6.01 8.37
C ILE A 127 20.74 6.63 7.63
N GLU A 128 21.70 7.20 8.34
CA GLU A 128 22.92 7.78 7.76
C GLU A 128 23.75 6.72 7.02
N ALA A 129 24.03 5.58 7.67
CA ALA A 129 24.78 4.48 7.10
C ALA A 129 24.10 3.90 5.84
N SER A 130 22.77 3.75 5.87
CA SER A 130 21.99 3.25 4.73
C SER A 130 22.01 4.18 3.52
N ASN A 131 22.07 5.49 3.75
CA ASN A 131 22.20 6.49 2.68
C ASN A 131 23.63 6.63 2.16
N ALA A 132 24.63 6.23 2.94
CA ALA A 132 26.04 6.21 2.56
C ALA A 132 26.48 4.91 1.86
N ALA A 133 25.64 3.86 1.88
CA ALA A 133 25.91 2.60 1.20
C ALA A 133 25.97 2.74 -0.34
N ASP A 134 26.53 1.73 -1.00
CA ASP A 134 26.58 1.62 -2.47
C ASP A 134 25.97 0.28 -2.93
N PRO A 135 24.77 0.29 -3.55
CA PRO A 135 23.92 1.45 -3.79
C PRO A 135 23.23 1.97 -2.50
N PRO A 136 22.88 3.27 -2.41
CA PRO A 136 22.25 3.83 -1.22
C PRO A 136 20.79 3.38 -1.09
N LEU A 137 20.34 3.07 0.12
CA LEU A 137 18.99 2.54 0.39
C LEU A 137 17.88 3.54 0.06
N ARG A 138 18.08 4.83 0.36
CA ARG A 138 17.15 5.95 0.09
C ARG A 138 15.73 5.76 0.65
N ALA A 139 15.58 5.06 1.79
CA ALA A 139 14.28 4.82 2.41
C ALA A 139 13.64 6.09 3.03
N ILE A 140 14.45 6.95 3.65
CA ILE A 140 14.03 8.19 4.32
C ILE A 140 14.60 9.39 3.57
N ILE A 141 13.76 10.38 3.25
CA ILE A 141 14.15 11.59 2.49
C ILE A 141 14.29 12.83 3.35
N ALA A 142 13.65 12.86 4.52
CA ALA A 142 13.81 13.95 5.49
C ALA A 142 13.80 13.40 6.91
N VAL A 143 14.82 13.77 7.69
CA VAL A 143 14.99 13.41 9.10
C VAL A 143 15.62 14.58 9.83
N GLU A 144 15.02 15.03 10.93
CA GLU A 144 15.51 16.13 11.76
C GLU A 144 16.03 15.58 13.08
N ARG A 145 17.37 15.53 13.22
CA ARG A 145 18.06 14.89 14.34
C ARG A 145 17.57 15.39 15.69
N GLU A 146 17.48 16.70 15.85
CA GLU A 146 17.07 17.33 17.12
C GLU A 146 15.62 16.98 17.48
N GLU A 147 14.72 16.92 16.50
CA GLU A 147 13.32 16.56 16.74
C GLU A 147 13.16 15.07 17.08
N VAL A 148 13.91 14.17 16.43
CA VAL A 148 13.92 12.74 16.77
C VAL A 148 14.44 12.53 18.20
N LEU A 149 15.57 13.14 18.56
CA LEU A 149 16.14 13.01 19.91
C LEU A 149 15.24 13.64 20.99
N LYS A 150 14.58 14.75 20.69
CA LYS A 150 13.61 15.37 21.60
C LYS A 150 12.39 14.47 21.88
N GLN A 151 11.84 13.83 20.84
CA GLN A 151 10.75 12.86 20.99
C GLN A 151 11.19 11.67 21.84
N ALA A 152 12.38 11.13 21.56
CA ALA A 152 12.97 10.01 22.28
C ALA A 152 13.19 10.33 23.76
N HIS A 153 13.79 11.48 24.06
CA HIS A 153 14.02 11.91 25.43
C HIS A 153 12.71 12.02 26.22
N ALA A 154 11.66 12.60 25.63
CA ALA A 154 10.35 12.68 26.27
C ALA A 154 9.74 11.30 26.54
N SER A 155 9.96 10.32 25.64
CA SER A 155 9.55 8.93 25.85
C SER A 155 10.34 8.26 26.97
N THR A 156 11.67 8.44 27.00
CA THR A 156 12.54 7.91 28.05
C THR A 156 12.11 8.40 29.43
N GLU A 157 11.78 9.68 29.59
CA GLU A 157 11.33 10.22 30.89
C GLU A 157 9.96 9.63 31.33
N ARG A 158 9.03 9.42 30.40
CA ARG A 158 7.78 8.69 30.66
C ARG A 158 8.03 7.25 31.10
N LEU A 159 8.94 6.54 30.43
CA LEU A 159 9.28 5.17 30.77
C LEU A 159 10.01 5.06 32.13
N LYS A 160 10.93 5.97 32.44
CA LYS A 160 11.61 6.05 33.76
C LYS A 160 10.63 6.29 34.90
N SER A 161 9.58 7.06 34.65
CA SER A 161 8.51 7.34 35.62
C SER A 161 7.40 6.29 35.63
N ALA A 162 7.55 5.18 34.88
CA ALA A 162 6.56 4.11 34.74
C ALA A 162 5.18 4.60 34.24
N GLN A 163 5.18 5.59 33.34
CA GLN A 163 3.98 6.16 32.69
C GLN A 163 4.07 6.09 31.16
N PRO A 164 4.30 4.92 30.54
CA PRO A 164 4.26 4.81 29.09
C PRO A 164 2.86 5.14 28.56
N LEU A 165 2.78 5.80 27.41
CA LEU A 165 1.52 6.15 26.75
C LEU A 165 0.81 4.93 26.15
N SER A 166 1.58 3.99 25.59
CA SER A 166 1.08 2.74 25.03
C SER A 166 2.24 1.78 24.72
N ALA A 167 1.95 0.65 24.06
CA ALA A 167 2.99 -0.24 23.50
C ALA A 167 3.87 0.44 22.43
N PHE A 168 3.41 1.52 21.81
CA PHE A 168 4.19 2.30 20.84
C PHE A 168 5.11 3.35 21.49
N ASP A 169 5.09 3.54 22.82
CA ASP A 169 5.88 4.61 23.44
C ASP A 169 7.39 4.40 23.24
N GLY A 170 8.00 5.28 22.43
CA GLY A 170 9.40 5.23 22.04
C GLY A 170 9.70 4.38 20.80
N VAL A 171 8.71 3.70 20.24
CA VAL A 171 8.91 2.77 19.11
C VAL A 171 9.07 3.52 17.78
N PRO A 172 10.13 3.25 16.99
CA PRO A 172 10.36 3.90 15.69
C PRO A 172 9.20 3.69 14.70
N VAL A 173 8.74 4.77 14.05
CA VAL A 173 7.74 4.72 12.97
C VAL A 173 8.12 5.69 11.84
N ALA A 174 8.16 5.20 10.60
CA ALA A 174 8.37 6.02 9.41
C ALA A 174 7.05 6.49 8.79
N VAL A 175 7.01 7.69 8.21
CA VAL A 175 5.78 8.28 7.64
C VAL A 175 6.00 8.62 6.18
N LYS A 176 5.21 8.04 5.26
CA LYS A 176 5.29 8.37 3.84
C LYS A 176 5.18 9.88 3.58
N ASP A 177 5.97 10.37 2.63
CA ASP A 177 6.11 11.82 2.43
C ASP A 177 4.83 12.56 2.00
N GLU A 178 3.81 11.87 1.48
CA GLU A 178 2.51 12.48 1.17
C GLU A 178 1.60 12.71 2.38
N VAL A 179 2.04 12.32 3.59
CA VAL A 179 1.28 12.51 4.84
C VAL A 179 1.92 13.63 5.66
N ASP A 180 1.09 14.61 6.07
CA ASP A 180 1.53 15.73 6.88
C ASP A 180 2.04 15.27 8.26
N MET A 181 3.25 15.72 8.60
CA MET A 181 3.91 15.45 9.88
C MET A 181 4.74 16.65 10.27
N ALA A 182 4.30 17.41 11.27
CA ALA A 182 5.07 18.55 11.76
C ALA A 182 6.36 18.04 12.47
N PRO A 183 7.50 18.76 12.34
CA PRO A 183 7.71 20.03 11.64
C PRO A 183 8.22 19.87 10.18
N TYR A 184 7.99 18.73 9.54
CA TYR A 184 8.50 18.45 8.20
C TYR A 184 7.59 19.05 7.12
N PRO A 185 8.16 19.46 5.97
CA PRO A 185 7.34 19.71 4.79
C PRO A 185 6.77 18.40 4.21
N THR A 186 5.73 18.54 3.40
CA THR A 186 5.12 17.45 2.62
C THR A 186 5.43 17.71 1.15
N THR A 187 6.39 16.97 0.58
CA THR A 187 6.87 17.20 -0.79
C THR A 187 6.18 16.29 -1.80
N VAL A 188 5.49 15.25 -1.32
CA VAL A 188 4.83 14.22 -2.15
C VAL A 188 5.83 13.56 -3.12
N GLY A 189 7.08 13.43 -2.70
CA GLY A 189 8.19 12.94 -3.52
C GLY A 189 8.60 13.86 -4.69
N THR A 190 8.11 15.10 -4.75
CA THR A 190 8.48 16.08 -5.77
C THR A 190 9.71 16.91 -5.35
N ALA A 191 10.27 17.69 -6.27
CA ALA A 191 11.32 18.66 -5.98
C ALA A 191 10.80 20.08 -5.66
N PHE A 192 9.51 20.35 -5.84
CA PHE A 192 8.95 21.71 -5.84
C PHE A 192 7.81 21.94 -4.84
N LEU A 193 7.14 20.89 -4.35
CA LEU A 193 6.19 21.01 -3.22
C LEU A 193 6.93 20.97 -1.89
N GLY A 194 6.27 21.45 -0.83
CA GLY A 194 6.83 21.46 0.51
C GLY A 194 7.74 22.66 0.83
N SER A 195 7.42 23.84 0.30
CA SER A 195 8.17 25.09 0.56
C SER A 195 8.13 25.54 2.03
N SER A 196 7.23 24.97 2.83
CA SER A 196 7.13 25.21 4.27
C SER A 196 6.68 23.94 5.00
N PRO A 197 7.06 23.77 6.28
CA PRO A 197 6.54 22.72 7.15
C PRO A 197 5.02 22.59 7.15
N ALA A 198 4.54 21.36 7.36
CA ALA A 198 3.14 21.11 7.70
C ALA A 198 2.76 21.89 8.97
N LYS A 199 1.57 22.48 8.97
CA LYS A 199 1.08 23.31 10.08
C LYS A 199 0.58 22.49 11.26
N GLU A 200 0.06 21.31 10.97
CA GLU A 200 -0.42 20.33 11.93
C GLU A 200 -0.15 18.92 11.39
N ASP A 201 -0.15 17.95 12.27
CA ASP A 201 -0.06 16.55 11.89
C ASP A 201 -1.34 16.10 11.16
N ALA A 202 -1.19 15.22 10.18
CA ALA A 202 -2.28 14.40 9.70
C ALA A 202 -2.89 13.58 10.85
N THR A 203 -4.18 13.22 10.75
CA THR A 203 -4.87 12.53 11.85
C THR A 203 -4.16 11.24 12.27
N VAL A 204 -3.67 10.45 11.31
CA VAL A 204 -2.94 9.21 11.61
C VAL A 204 -1.61 9.46 12.31
N VAL A 205 -0.91 10.56 11.98
CA VAL A 205 0.34 10.96 12.61
C VAL A 205 0.08 11.47 14.02
N ALA A 206 -0.96 12.29 14.21
CA ALA A 206 -1.38 12.76 15.52
C ALA A 206 -1.75 11.60 16.46
N ARG A 207 -2.45 10.57 15.95
CA ARG A 207 -2.78 9.34 16.70
C ARG A 207 -1.52 8.56 17.10
N MET A 208 -0.59 8.35 16.16
CA MET A 208 0.70 7.70 16.45
C MET A 208 1.52 8.47 17.49
N ARG A 209 1.58 9.80 17.36
CA ARG A 209 2.26 10.67 18.33
C ARG A 209 1.61 10.60 19.72
N ALA A 210 0.28 10.57 19.79
CA ALA A 210 -0.45 10.41 21.05
C ALA A 210 -0.24 9.02 21.68
N ALA A 211 0.02 7.99 20.88
CA ALA A 211 0.43 6.67 21.34
C ALA A 211 1.89 6.61 21.82
N GLY A 212 2.66 7.69 21.63
CA GLY A 212 4.06 7.81 22.05
C GLY A 212 5.08 7.35 21.00
N ALA A 213 4.67 7.07 19.76
CA ALA A 213 5.56 6.62 18.71
C ALA A 213 6.70 7.62 18.45
N LEU A 214 7.91 7.09 18.22
CA LEU A 214 9.07 7.85 17.80
C LEU A 214 9.02 8.03 16.28
N LEU A 215 8.58 9.20 15.80
CA LEU A 215 8.44 9.46 14.38
C LEU A 215 9.81 9.82 13.76
N ILE A 216 10.35 8.90 12.96
CA ILE A 216 11.78 8.93 12.54
C ILE A 216 12.04 9.74 11.26
N GLY A 217 11.01 10.20 10.57
CA GLY A 217 11.16 11.06 9.39
C GLY A 217 10.17 10.75 8.26
N LYS A 218 10.29 11.54 7.18
CA LYS A 218 9.51 11.39 5.95
C LYS A 218 10.14 10.33 5.07
N ALA A 219 9.42 9.25 4.81
CA ALA A 219 9.84 8.15 3.97
C ALA A 219 9.64 8.48 2.48
N ASN A 220 10.57 8.02 1.65
CA ASN A 220 10.56 8.21 0.20
C ASN A 220 9.31 7.59 -0.44
N MET A 221 8.99 8.06 -1.65
CA MET A 221 7.88 7.55 -2.43
C MET A 221 8.10 7.77 -3.92
N HIS A 222 7.39 7.01 -4.74
CA HIS A 222 7.25 7.36 -6.16
C HIS A 222 6.56 8.74 -6.28
N GLU A 223 7.10 9.63 -7.11
CA GLU A 223 6.63 11.02 -7.21
C GLU A 223 5.11 11.09 -7.44
N ILE A 224 4.41 11.91 -6.63
CA ILE A 224 2.95 12.10 -6.60
C ILE A 224 2.11 10.80 -6.53
N GLY A 225 2.73 9.69 -6.14
CA GLY A 225 2.08 8.39 -6.06
C GLY A 225 1.77 7.73 -7.41
N ILE A 226 2.14 8.30 -8.56
CA ILE A 226 1.71 7.86 -9.90
C ILE A 226 2.63 6.80 -10.53
N GLY A 227 3.02 5.81 -9.74
CA GLY A 227 3.80 4.66 -10.20
C GLY A 227 3.99 3.60 -9.12
N VAL A 228 4.27 2.37 -9.56
CA VAL A 228 4.28 1.18 -8.69
C VAL A 228 5.64 0.50 -8.53
N THR A 229 6.73 1.16 -8.95
CA THR A 229 8.10 0.65 -8.80
C THR A 229 8.83 1.27 -7.61
N GLY A 230 8.46 2.49 -7.23
CA GLY A 230 9.21 3.27 -6.24
C GLY A 230 10.30 4.18 -6.81
N LEU A 231 10.51 4.17 -8.13
CA LEU A 231 11.43 5.09 -8.80
C LEU A 231 11.13 6.54 -8.44
N ASN A 232 12.16 7.29 -8.06
CA ASN A 232 12.06 8.72 -7.81
C ASN A 232 13.33 9.43 -8.35
N PRO A 233 13.20 10.31 -9.36
CA PRO A 233 14.34 10.98 -9.97
C PRO A 233 14.89 12.15 -9.13
N HIS A 234 14.16 12.60 -8.10
CA HIS A 234 14.49 13.76 -7.28
C HIS A 234 15.21 13.35 -5.98
N HIS A 235 14.68 12.33 -5.31
CA HIS A 235 15.16 11.87 -4.01
C HIS A 235 16.00 10.59 -4.10
N GLY A 236 16.17 10.06 -5.32
CA GLY A 236 16.78 8.76 -5.58
C GLY A 236 15.77 7.62 -5.41
N THR A 237 16.05 6.49 -6.08
CA THR A 237 15.16 5.32 -6.06
C THR A 237 15.48 4.43 -4.85
N PRO A 238 14.52 4.17 -3.94
CA PRO A 238 14.71 3.24 -2.84
C PRO A 238 15.03 1.83 -3.32
N ARG A 239 16.00 1.18 -2.67
CA ARG A 239 16.47 -0.17 -3.02
C ARG A 239 15.79 -1.22 -2.17
N ASN A 240 15.49 -2.39 -2.75
CA ASN A 240 14.83 -3.47 -2.03
C ASN A 240 15.81 -4.13 -1.04
N PRO A 241 15.49 -4.21 0.27
CA PRO A 241 16.38 -4.84 1.25
C PRO A 241 16.69 -6.32 1.00
N TYR A 242 15.82 -7.04 0.29
CA TYR A 242 16.08 -8.43 -0.11
C TYR A 242 17.00 -8.56 -1.33
N ASN A 243 17.11 -7.52 -2.16
CA ASN A 243 18.08 -7.42 -3.24
C ASN A 243 18.23 -5.96 -3.71
N PRO A 244 19.36 -5.28 -3.43
CA PRO A 244 19.53 -3.86 -3.73
C PRO A 244 19.48 -3.47 -5.22
N ASP A 245 19.57 -4.43 -6.14
CA ASP A 245 19.41 -4.21 -7.59
C ASP A 245 17.94 -4.27 -8.06
N HIS A 246 16.99 -4.48 -7.14
CA HIS A 246 15.58 -4.61 -7.43
C HIS A 246 14.75 -3.47 -6.84
N TYR A 247 13.61 -3.20 -7.49
CA TYR A 247 12.64 -2.23 -7.00
C TYR A 247 12.02 -2.68 -5.68
N THR A 248 11.71 -1.69 -4.84
CA THR A 248 10.94 -1.87 -3.59
C THR A 248 9.45 -2.03 -3.85
N GLY A 249 8.96 -1.63 -5.03
CA GLY A 249 7.53 -1.47 -5.28
C GLY A 249 7.05 -0.11 -4.81
N GLY A 250 5.89 0.32 -5.31
CA GLY A 250 5.46 1.70 -5.14
C GLY A 250 3.94 1.89 -5.03
N SER A 251 3.50 3.08 -4.63
CA SER A 251 4.33 4.26 -4.40
C SER A 251 4.94 4.38 -3.00
N SER A 252 4.55 3.58 -2.01
CA SER A 252 5.15 3.58 -0.65
C SER A 252 6.50 2.83 -0.61
N SER A 253 7.42 3.22 -1.49
CA SER A 253 8.74 2.59 -1.64
C SER A 253 9.65 2.79 -0.42
N GLY A 254 9.70 4.01 0.11
CA GLY A 254 10.42 4.33 1.34
C GLY A 254 9.88 3.58 2.56
N PRO A 255 8.56 3.60 2.85
CA PRO A 255 7.96 2.79 3.90
C PRO A 255 8.30 1.30 3.80
N GLY A 256 8.17 0.70 2.61
CA GLY A 256 8.52 -0.71 2.39
C GLY A 256 9.99 -1.01 2.64
N ALA A 257 10.90 -0.14 2.17
CA ALA A 257 12.34 -0.29 2.41
C ALA A 257 12.72 -0.08 3.88
N ALA A 258 12.14 0.92 4.56
CA ALA A 258 12.45 1.25 5.95
C ALA A 258 12.11 0.11 6.90
N VAL A 259 10.95 -0.51 6.72
CA VAL A 259 10.52 -1.64 7.55
C VAL A 259 11.35 -2.89 7.25
N ALA A 260 11.49 -3.24 5.97
CA ALA A 260 12.25 -4.45 5.61
C ALA A 260 13.75 -4.34 5.90
N ALA A 261 14.32 -3.13 5.99
CA ALA A 261 15.71 -2.93 6.41
C ALA A 261 15.89 -2.87 7.94
N GLY A 262 14.83 -3.02 8.75
CA GLY A 262 14.91 -2.99 10.21
C GLY A 262 15.03 -1.60 10.83
N LEU A 263 14.86 -0.52 10.05
CA LEU A 263 14.92 0.85 10.58
C LEU A 263 13.73 1.17 11.50
N CYS A 264 12.61 0.50 11.30
CA CYS A 264 11.41 0.58 12.14
C CYS A 264 10.54 -0.68 11.96
N PRO A 265 9.77 -1.11 12.98
CA PRO A 265 8.82 -2.23 12.83
C PRO A 265 7.58 -1.89 12.00
N VAL A 266 7.21 -0.60 11.94
CA VAL A 266 5.97 -0.11 11.30
C VAL A 266 6.24 1.18 10.54
N ALA A 267 5.59 1.33 9.39
CA ALA A 267 5.51 2.59 8.65
C ALA A 267 4.07 2.90 8.21
N ILE A 268 3.76 4.19 8.10
CA ILE A 268 2.51 4.68 7.51
C ILE A 268 2.71 4.83 6.00
N GLY A 269 1.82 4.23 5.22
CA GLY A 269 1.76 4.38 3.77
C GLY A 269 0.38 4.82 3.27
N ALA A 270 0.25 4.96 1.95
CA ALA A 270 -1.05 5.10 1.29
C ALA A 270 -1.16 4.21 0.04
N ASP A 271 -2.40 3.86 -0.29
CA ASP A 271 -2.76 2.88 -1.31
C ASP A 271 -3.95 3.37 -2.16
N GLY A 272 -3.63 3.89 -3.34
CA GLY A 272 -4.62 4.25 -4.38
C GLY A 272 -4.81 3.18 -5.45
N GLY A 273 -3.84 2.27 -5.61
CA GLY A 273 -3.84 1.21 -6.64
C GLY A 273 -2.98 -0.01 -6.27
N GLY A 274 -2.72 -0.22 -4.99
CA GLY A 274 -1.80 -1.23 -4.45
C GLY A 274 -0.61 -0.64 -3.71
N SER A 275 -0.54 0.66 -3.50
CA SER A 275 0.69 1.32 -3.04
C SER A 275 1.11 1.05 -1.59
N ILE A 276 0.32 0.32 -0.79
CA ILE A 276 0.76 -0.33 0.46
C ILE A 276 1.10 -1.80 0.17
N ARG A 277 0.20 -2.51 -0.51
CA ARG A 277 0.29 -3.96 -0.71
C ARG A 277 1.43 -4.40 -1.63
N ILE A 278 1.68 -3.66 -2.71
CA ILE A 278 2.77 -3.94 -3.68
C ILE A 278 4.14 -3.86 -2.99
N PRO A 279 4.52 -2.74 -2.34
CA PRO A 279 5.80 -2.71 -1.63
C PRO A 279 5.85 -3.71 -0.47
N SER A 280 4.74 -4.00 0.22
CA SER A 280 4.74 -5.08 1.20
C SER A 280 5.01 -6.45 0.58
N SER A 281 4.45 -6.77 -0.59
CA SER A 281 4.75 -8.01 -1.30
C SER A 281 6.21 -8.10 -1.72
N PHE A 282 6.78 -7.02 -2.26
CA PHE A 282 8.15 -7.01 -2.78
C PHE A 282 9.21 -6.98 -1.69
N CYS A 283 8.90 -6.37 -0.55
CA CYS A 283 9.80 -6.27 0.59
C CYS A 283 9.51 -7.31 1.68
N GLY A 284 8.64 -8.29 1.42
CA GLY A 284 8.34 -9.37 2.37
C GLY A 284 7.74 -8.85 3.68
N LEU A 285 6.71 -8.02 3.61
CA LEU A 285 6.05 -7.40 4.76
C LEU A 285 4.56 -7.72 4.78
N VAL A 286 3.93 -7.38 5.89
CA VAL A 286 2.46 -7.28 5.98
C VAL A 286 2.05 -5.85 5.60
N GLY A 287 1.06 -5.71 4.73
CA GLY A 287 0.55 -4.42 4.28
C GLY A 287 -0.95 -4.40 4.24
N LEU A 288 -1.58 -3.61 5.12
CA LEU A 288 -3.03 -3.51 5.20
C LEU A 288 -3.53 -2.25 4.46
N LYS A 289 -4.42 -2.45 3.49
CA LYS A 289 -5.29 -1.42 2.92
C LYS A 289 -6.67 -1.53 3.58
N PRO A 290 -7.02 -0.67 4.55
CA PRO A 290 -8.31 -0.72 5.22
C PRO A 290 -9.49 -0.46 4.28
N THR A 291 -10.71 -0.66 4.76
CA THR A 291 -11.93 -0.26 4.03
C THR A 291 -11.89 1.24 3.74
N PHE A 292 -12.43 1.67 2.60
CA PHE A 292 -12.50 3.09 2.25
C PHE A 292 -13.23 3.88 3.35
N GLY A 293 -12.56 4.90 3.89
CA GLY A 293 -13.04 5.68 5.04
C GLY A 293 -12.77 5.08 6.43
N ARG A 294 -12.17 3.88 6.56
CA ARG A 294 -11.84 3.30 7.88
C ARG A 294 -10.77 4.12 8.63
N VAL A 295 -9.79 4.63 7.90
CA VAL A 295 -8.71 5.49 8.40
C VAL A 295 -8.88 6.86 7.76
N SER A 296 -8.84 7.91 8.58
CA SER A 296 -8.95 9.30 8.11
C SER A 296 -7.82 9.66 7.15
N GLU A 297 -8.17 10.35 6.06
CA GLU A 297 -7.20 10.93 5.12
C GLU A 297 -6.92 12.42 5.40
N PHE A 298 -7.41 12.98 6.51
CA PHE A 298 -7.08 14.35 6.88
C PHE A 298 -5.57 14.52 7.06
N GLY A 299 -5.01 15.49 6.34
CA GLY A 299 -3.57 15.77 6.28
C GLY A 299 -2.78 14.88 5.30
N ALA A 300 -3.43 13.98 4.56
CA ALA A 300 -2.82 13.40 3.37
C ALA A 300 -2.91 14.37 2.18
N ALA A 301 -1.90 14.36 1.30
CA ALA A 301 -1.92 15.15 0.09
C ALA A 301 -3.14 14.77 -0.79
N PRO A 302 -3.96 15.74 -1.24
CA PRO A 302 -5.23 15.45 -1.93
C PRO A 302 -4.99 15.08 -3.39
N LEU A 303 -4.37 13.92 -3.64
CA LEU A 303 -3.99 13.41 -4.95
C LEU A 303 -5.12 12.65 -5.64
N CYS A 304 -5.83 11.82 -4.89
CA CYS A 304 -7.02 11.11 -5.36
C CYS A 304 -7.99 10.96 -4.18
N TRP A 305 -9.28 11.13 -4.45
CA TRP A 305 -10.33 11.29 -3.44
C TRP A 305 -11.24 10.07 -3.32
N SER A 306 -11.23 9.18 -4.33
CA SER A 306 -12.21 8.09 -4.40
C SER A 306 -11.61 6.68 -4.39
N VAL A 307 -10.28 6.57 -4.30
CA VAL A 307 -9.55 5.30 -4.33
C VAL A 307 -8.39 5.22 -3.33
N ALA A 308 -8.03 6.35 -2.71
CA ALA A 308 -6.95 6.43 -1.73
C ALA A 308 -7.38 5.82 -0.39
N HIS A 309 -6.37 5.34 0.34
CA HIS A 309 -6.49 4.74 1.66
C HIS A 309 -5.16 4.97 2.37
N LEU A 310 -5.18 5.43 3.63
CA LEU A 310 -4.01 5.32 4.51
C LEU A 310 -4.03 3.97 5.23
N GLY A 311 -2.84 3.42 5.50
CA GLY A 311 -2.73 2.15 6.21
C GLY A 311 -1.28 1.78 6.57
N PRO A 312 -1.10 0.76 7.41
CA PRO A 312 0.21 0.35 7.87
C PRO A 312 0.92 -0.60 6.90
N LEU A 313 2.24 -0.45 6.82
CA LEU A 313 3.19 -1.50 6.43
C LEU A 313 3.93 -1.93 7.70
N ALA A 314 4.01 -3.22 7.96
CA ALA A 314 4.64 -3.73 9.18
C ALA A 314 5.41 -5.03 8.93
N ALA A 315 6.39 -5.29 9.79
CA ALA A 315 7.20 -6.50 9.73
C ALA A 315 6.40 -7.79 10.00
N THR A 316 5.40 -7.69 10.88
CA THR A 316 4.55 -8.81 11.32
C THR A 316 3.06 -8.47 11.23
N ALA A 317 2.21 -9.51 11.25
CA ALA A 317 0.76 -9.36 11.29
C ALA A 317 0.30 -8.68 12.60
N THR A 318 0.96 -9.00 13.71
CA THR A 318 0.71 -8.39 15.02
C THR A 318 1.01 -6.89 15.01
N ASP A 319 2.14 -6.49 14.45
CA ASP A 319 2.52 -5.07 14.33
C ASP A 319 1.58 -4.31 13.38
N ALA A 320 1.12 -4.95 12.30
CA ALA A 320 0.11 -4.38 11.41
C ALA A 320 -1.23 -4.16 12.11
N ALA A 321 -1.66 -5.12 12.93
CA ALA A 321 -2.89 -5.02 13.73
C ALA A 321 -2.79 -3.92 14.80
N LEU A 322 -1.66 -3.81 15.50
CA LEU A 322 -1.39 -2.74 16.46
C LEU A 322 -1.47 -1.36 15.79
N ALA A 323 -0.77 -1.20 14.67
CA ALA A 323 -0.76 0.05 13.93
C ALA A 323 -2.16 0.42 13.41
N PHE A 324 -2.91 -0.57 12.93
CA PHE A 324 -4.32 -0.39 12.57
C PHE A 324 -5.17 0.07 13.76
N GLY A 325 -4.97 -0.53 14.94
CA GLY A 325 -5.68 -0.15 16.17
C GLY A 325 -5.48 1.32 16.55
N VAL A 326 -4.27 1.84 16.33
CA VAL A 326 -3.94 3.26 16.51
C VAL A 326 -4.55 4.14 15.42
N MET A 327 -4.48 3.72 14.15
CA MET A 327 -4.82 4.57 13.01
C MET A 327 -6.32 4.63 12.70
N ALA A 328 -7.05 3.53 12.91
CA ALA A 328 -8.45 3.37 12.49
C ALA A 328 -9.42 4.20 13.33
N GLY A 329 -10.56 4.55 12.74
CA GLY A 329 -11.70 5.13 13.44
C GLY A 329 -12.09 6.54 12.96
N PRO A 330 -13.31 6.98 13.29
CA PRO A 330 -13.91 8.21 12.78
C PRO A 330 -13.11 9.45 13.17
N ASP A 331 -13.07 10.42 12.26
CA ASP A 331 -12.41 11.70 12.42
C ASP A 331 -13.32 12.84 11.90
N PRO A 332 -13.76 13.77 12.76
CA PRO A 332 -14.56 14.92 12.35
C PRO A 332 -13.92 15.82 11.29
N LYS A 333 -12.59 15.76 11.10
CA LYS A 333 -11.88 16.51 10.05
C LYS A 333 -11.97 15.84 8.67
N ASP A 334 -12.41 14.58 8.59
CA ASP A 334 -12.64 13.83 7.37
C ASP A 334 -14.05 13.23 7.35
N HIS A 335 -14.95 13.89 6.63
CA HIS A 335 -16.35 13.47 6.52
C HIS A 335 -16.55 12.04 6.00
N ILE A 336 -15.67 11.53 5.12
CA ILE A 336 -15.78 10.15 4.60
C ILE A 336 -15.62 9.15 5.73
N SER A 337 -14.73 9.45 6.68
CA SER A 337 -14.47 8.60 7.82
C SER A 337 -15.63 8.49 8.80
N LEU A 338 -16.66 9.34 8.71
CA LEU A 338 -17.83 9.30 9.60
C LEU A 338 -18.86 8.23 9.19
N HIS A 339 -18.71 7.65 8.00
CA HIS A 339 -19.60 6.62 7.43
C HIS A 339 -19.22 5.18 7.82
N GLN A 340 -18.43 5.00 8.88
CA GLN A 340 -17.94 3.70 9.35
C GLN A 340 -18.63 3.25 10.65
N PRO A 341 -18.79 1.94 10.88
CA PRO A 341 -19.09 1.43 12.23
C PRO A 341 -17.88 1.63 13.15
N PRO A 342 -18.04 1.52 14.48
CA PRO A 342 -16.89 1.51 15.39
C PRO A 342 -15.81 0.52 14.92
N PRO A 343 -14.53 0.93 14.86
CA PRO A 343 -13.45 0.01 14.50
C PRO A 343 -13.25 -1.00 15.63
N THR A 344 -12.88 -2.24 15.28
CA THR A 344 -12.67 -3.32 16.25
C THR A 344 -11.55 -4.25 15.77
N LEU A 345 -10.85 -4.83 16.73
CA LEU A 345 -9.92 -5.95 16.55
C LEU A 345 -10.41 -7.20 17.29
N ALA A 346 -11.65 -7.23 17.79
CA ALA A 346 -12.19 -8.39 18.49
C ALA A 346 -12.05 -9.67 17.64
N GLY A 347 -11.41 -10.69 18.22
CA GLY A 347 -11.21 -12.00 17.59
C GLY A 347 -10.20 -12.03 16.43
N TRP A 348 -9.41 -10.98 16.22
CA TRP A 348 -8.41 -10.93 15.14
C TRP A 348 -7.33 -12.02 15.25
N ASP A 349 -7.00 -12.45 16.47
CA ASP A 349 -5.95 -13.41 16.81
C ASP A 349 -6.44 -14.86 16.88
N SER A 350 -7.69 -15.12 16.48
CA SER A 350 -8.23 -16.48 16.40
C SER A 350 -7.54 -17.28 15.29
N LEU A 351 -6.68 -18.23 15.68
CA LEU A 351 -6.07 -19.20 14.76
C LEU A 351 -6.97 -20.40 14.44
N ASP A 352 -8.17 -20.48 15.02
CA ASP A 352 -9.21 -21.39 14.53
C ASP A 352 -9.86 -20.81 13.28
N LEU A 353 -9.38 -21.29 12.13
CA LEU A 353 -9.86 -20.87 10.81
C LEU A 353 -10.89 -21.85 10.21
N SER A 354 -11.37 -22.83 10.98
CA SER A 354 -12.23 -23.92 10.48
C SER A 354 -13.57 -23.46 9.90
N ASN A 355 -14.02 -22.26 10.28
CA ASN A 355 -15.25 -21.64 9.79
C ASN A 355 -15.02 -20.66 8.62
N LEU A 356 -13.77 -20.47 8.18
CA LEU A 356 -13.43 -19.52 7.12
C LEU A 356 -13.54 -20.18 5.75
N THR A 357 -14.21 -19.51 4.81
CA THR A 357 -14.22 -19.90 3.39
C THR A 357 -13.44 -18.90 2.54
N LEU A 358 -12.39 -19.35 1.85
CA LEU A 358 -11.64 -18.58 0.88
C LEU A 358 -12.19 -18.79 -0.53
N GLY A 359 -12.51 -17.70 -1.21
CA GLY A 359 -12.88 -17.68 -2.61
C GLY A 359 -11.69 -17.52 -3.53
N VAL A 360 -11.58 -18.40 -4.53
CA VAL A 360 -10.54 -18.32 -5.55
C VAL A 360 -11.18 -18.25 -6.94
N TYR A 361 -10.83 -17.22 -7.72
CA TYR A 361 -11.13 -17.21 -9.15
C TYR A 361 -9.89 -17.68 -9.92
N TRP A 362 -9.80 -18.98 -10.17
CA TRP A 362 -8.56 -19.63 -10.64
C TRP A 362 -7.92 -19.02 -11.90
N PRO A 363 -8.67 -18.62 -12.95
CA PRO A 363 -8.09 -17.93 -14.10
C PRO A 363 -7.40 -16.61 -13.75
N TRP A 364 -7.94 -15.87 -12.77
CA TRP A 364 -7.31 -14.66 -12.26
C TRP A 364 -6.10 -15.00 -11.43
N PHE A 365 -6.27 -15.87 -10.42
CA PHE A 365 -5.22 -16.32 -9.49
C PHE A 365 -3.96 -16.79 -10.22
N ARG A 366 -4.11 -17.61 -11.26
CA ARG A 366 -3.00 -18.19 -12.03
C ARG A 366 -2.45 -17.28 -13.13
N HIS A 367 -2.95 -16.04 -13.26
CA HIS A 367 -2.41 -15.06 -14.22
C HIS A 367 -1.17 -14.37 -13.63
N ALA A 368 -0.17 -15.12 -13.18
CA ALA A 368 1.08 -14.63 -12.62
C ALA A 368 2.25 -15.51 -13.10
N THR A 369 3.49 -15.13 -12.79
CA THR A 369 4.66 -15.98 -13.02
C THR A 369 4.55 -17.29 -12.22
N ALA A 370 5.18 -18.35 -12.74
CA ALA A 370 4.99 -19.70 -12.20
C ALA A 370 5.45 -19.84 -10.74
N ASP A 371 6.52 -19.16 -10.35
CA ASP A 371 7.02 -19.08 -8.98
C ASP A 371 5.99 -18.45 -8.02
N VAL A 372 5.39 -17.33 -8.42
CA VAL A 372 4.35 -16.65 -7.66
C VAL A 372 3.11 -17.53 -7.48
N VAL A 373 2.65 -18.17 -8.57
CA VAL A 373 1.51 -19.10 -8.51
C VAL A 373 1.83 -20.27 -7.57
N SER A 374 2.99 -20.90 -7.74
CA SER A 374 3.39 -22.06 -6.93
C SER A 374 3.45 -21.74 -5.43
N ALA A 375 4.03 -20.60 -5.06
CA ALA A 375 4.12 -20.19 -3.66
C ALA A 375 2.73 -19.90 -3.05
N CYS A 376 1.86 -19.21 -3.79
CA CYS A 376 0.52 -18.89 -3.30
C CYS A 376 -0.39 -20.14 -3.25
N GLU A 377 -0.27 -21.09 -4.18
CA GLU A 377 -0.98 -22.37 -4.10
C GLU A 377 -0.48 -23.21 -2.91
N SER A 378 0.83 -23.21 -2.64
CA SER A 378 1.39 -23.91 -1.46
C SER A 378 0.85 -23.32 -0.16
N LEU A 379 0.74 -22.00 -0.04
CA LEU A 379 0.14 -21.36 1.13
C LEU A 379 -1.37 -21.66 1.25
N LEU A 380 -2.10 -21.75 0.14
CA LEU A 380 -3.50 -22.19 0.15
C LEU A 380 -3.66 -23.61 0.69
N GLU A 381 -2.78 -24.53 0.30
CA GLU A 381 -2.76 -25.89 0.83
C GLU A 381 -2.51 -25.92 2.34
N GLU A 382 -1.62 -25.06 2.86
CA GLU A 382 -1.41 -24.93 4.31
C GLU A 382 -2.67 -24.39 5.03
N PHE A 383 -3.37 -23.41 4.45
CA PHE A 383 -4.65 -22.96 5.01
C PHE A 383 -5.71 -24.08 5.00
N GLU A 384 -5.80 -24.87 3.93
CA GLU A 384 -6.70 -26.05 3.90
C GLU A 384 -6.34 -27.06 4.99
N ARG A 385 -5.06 -27.29 5.28
CA ARG A 385 -4.61 -28.14 6.40
C ARG A 385 -4.99 -27.57 7.77
N MET A 386 -5.10 -26.25 7.89
CA MET A 386 -5.63 -25.57 9.08
C MET A 386 -7.17 -25.62 9.17
N GLY A 387 -7.86 -26.24 8.21
CA GLY A 387 -9.31 -26.41 8.21
C GLY A 387 -10.09 -25.35 7.42
N VAL A 388 -9.40 -24.45 6.72
CA VAL A 388 -10.04 -23.45 5.85
C VAL A 388 -10.67 -24.13 4.64
N GLN A 389 -11.87 -23.69 4.26
CA GLN A 389 -12.52 -24.18 3.03
C GLN A 389 -12.11 -23.33 1.83
N VAL A 390 -11.69 -23.94 0.73
CA VAL A 390 -11.45 -23.24 -0.54
C VAL A 390 -12.62 -23.46 -1.49
N ARG A 391 -13.17 -22.38 -2.03
CA ARG A 391 -14.30 -22.39 -2.96
C ARG A 391 -13.97 -21.63 -4.23
N GLU A 392 -14.22 -22.25 -5.38
CA GLU A 392 -14.14 -21.54 -6.65
C GLU A 392 -15.26 -20.49 -6.75
N ILE A 393 -14.88 -19.27 -7.14
CA ILE A 393 -15.80 -18.15 -7.42
C ILE A 393 -15.53 -17.60 -8.82
N VAL A 394 -16.44 -16.77 -9.31
CA VAL A 394 -16.32 -16.09 -10.60
C VAL A 394 -16.47 -14.59 -10.39
N LEU A 395 -15.50 -13.82 -10.90
CA LEU A 395 -15.53 -12.36 -10.89
C LEU A 395 -15.57 -11.82 -12.33
N PRO A 396 -16.74 -11.42 -12.84
CA PRO A 396 -16.86 -10.84 -14.18
C PRO A 396 -16.27 -9.43 -14.26
N ASN A 397 -15.86 -9.05 -15.47
CA ASN A 397 -15.53 -7.68 -15.88
C ASN A 397 -14.33 -7.06 -15.13
N LEU A 398 -13.29 -7.87 -14.85
CA LEU A 398 -12.09 -7.40 -14.16
C LEU A 398 -11.29 -6.41 -15.02
N GLU A 399 -11.32 -6.58 -16.35
CA GLU A 399 -10.67 -5.64 -17.28
C GLU A 399 -11.35 -4.26 -17.24
N ASN A 400 -12.67 -4.22 -17.13
CA ASN A 400 -13.41 -2.96 -16.96
C ASN A 400 -13.01 -2.28 -15.65
N GLY A 401 -12.90 -3.05 -14.56
CA GLY A 401 -12.41 -2.55 -13.28
C GLY A 401 -11.00 -1.95 -13.38
N ARG A 402 -10.07 -2.63 -14.07
CA ARG A 402 -8.69 -2.13 -14.28
C ARG A 402 -8.68 -0.80 -15.03
N VAL A 403 -9.43 -0.70 -16.13
CA VAL A 403 -9.51 0.53 -16.94
C VAL A 403 -10.21 1.65 -16.18
N ALA A 404 -11.30 1.34 -15.48
CA ALA A 404 -12.04 2.30 -14.66
C ALA A 404 -11.20 2.86 -13.52
N HIS A 405 -10.41 2.02 -12.85
CA HIS A 405 -9.41 2.45 -11.88
C HIS A 405 -8.40 3.41 -12.49
N THR A 406 -7.82 3.06 -13.64
CA THR A 406 -6.82 3.91 -14.34
C THR A 406 -7.39 5.30 -14.67
N ILE A 407 -8.61 5.35 -15.23
CA ILE A 407 -9.28 6.62 -15.57
C ILE A 407 -9.56 7.44 -14.31
N THR A 408 -10.02 6.78 -13.25
CA THR A 408 -10.35 7.44 -11.98
C THR A 408 -9.12 8.04 -11.32
N ILE A 409 -8.10 7.21 -11.01
CA ILE A 409 -6.94 7.66 -10.23
C ILE A 409 -6.13 8.71 -10.99
N ALA A 410 -5.82 8.46 -12.27
CA ALA A 410 -4.99 9.38 -13.04
C ALA A 410 -5.75 10.66 -13.42
N GLY A 411 -7.07 10.58 -13.60
CA GLY A 411 -7.93 11.75 -13.79
C GLY A 411 -7.95 12.66 -12.55
N GLU A 412 -8.12 12.07 -11.37
CA GLU A 412 -8.09 12.80 -10.09
C GLU A 412 -6.72 13.41 -9.81
N MET A 413 -5.63 12.66 -10.00
CA MET A 413 -4.26 13.17 -9.85
C MET A 413 -3.95 14.31 -10.81
N THR A 414 -4.44 14.22 -12.05
CA THR A 414 -4.31 15.30 -13.04
C THR A 414 -5.03 16.56 -12.58
N GLN A 415 -6.23 16.42 -12.03
CA GLN A 415 -6.96 17.56 -11.47
C GLN A 415 -6.24 18.14 -10.25
N ALA A 416 -5.72 17.31 -9.35
CA ALA A 416 -4.99 17.72 -8.16
C ALA A 416 -3.72 18.53 -8.52
N MET A 417 -2.94 18.02 -9.48
CA MET A 417 -1.69 18.64 -9.94
C MET A 417 -1.87 19.79 -10.91
N GLY A 418 -3.08 19.99 -11.47
CA GLY A 418 -3.33 20.97 -12.52
C GLY A 418 -2.89 22.40 -12.18
N ARG A 419 -2.98 22.80 -10.91
CA ARG A 419 -2.56 24.13 -10.44
C ARG A 419 -1.04 24.33 -10.42
N TYR A 420 -0.26 23.25 -10.29
CA TYR A 420 1.20 23.28 -10.25
C TYR A 420 1.82 22.97 -11.62
N TYR A 421 1.11 22.18 -12.42
CA TYR A 421 1.63 21.66 -13.67
C TYR A 421 2.08 22.74 -14.65
N ALA A 422 1.41 23.90 -14.71
CA ALA A 422 1.82 24.98 -15.61
C ALA A 422 3.21 25.54 -15.28
N ASP A 423 3.48 25.77 -13.99
CA ASP A 423 4.71 26.41 -13.52
C ASP A 423 5.85 25.40 -13.32
N HIS A 424 5.52 24.17 -12.94
CA HIS A 424 6.48 23.14 -12.56
C HIS A 424 6.54 21.96 -13.55
N ARG A 425 5.97 22.09 -14.76
CA ARG A 425 5.91 21.00 -15.77
C ARG A 425 7.24 20.29 -15.95
N ARG A 426 8.34 21.05 -16.04
CA ARG A 426 9.68 20.51 -16.34
C ARG A 426 10.40 19.98 -15.10
N GLU A 427 9.89 20.29 -13.92
CA GLU A 427 10.43 19.82 -12.64
C GLU A 427 9.87 18.45 -12.27
N HIS A 428 8.72 18.05 -12.82
CA HIS A 428 8.22 16.68 -12.72
C HIS A 428 9.11 15.66 -13.45
N GLY A 429 9.15 14.45 -12.89
CA GLY A 429 9.65 13.24 -13.53
C GLY A 429 9.01 12.96 -14.89
N LEU A 430 9.75 12.27 -15.77
CA LEU A 430 9.26 11.98 -17.13
C LEU A 430 8.08 10.99 -17.12
N ASP A 431 8.10 10.04 -16.20
CA ASP A 431 7.02 9.10 -15.93
C ASP A 431 5.75 9.82 -15.44
N VAL A 432 5.89 10.76 -14.49
CA VAL A 432 4.78 11.62 -14.03
C VAL A 432 4.20 12.41 -15.19
N ARG A 433 5.04 13.10 -15.96
CA ARG A 433 4.61 13.89 -17.12
C ARG A 433 3.90 13.03 -18.17
N THR A 434 4.38 11.80 -18.40
CA THR A 434 3.75 10.85 -19.31
C THR A 434 2.33 10.53 -18.86
N ASN A 435 2.15 10.12 -17.60
CA ASN A 435 0.86 9.74 -17.07
C ASN A 435 -0.12 10.92 -17.00
N LEU A 436 0.34 12.10 -16.55
CA LEU A 436 -0.48 13.31 -16.52
C LEU A 436 -0.89 13.76 -17.94
N ALA A 437 0.01 13.70 -18.92
CA ALA A 437 -0.31 14.05 -20.31
C ALA A 437 -1.38 13.11 -20.90
N LEU A 438 -1.29 11.81 -20.62
CA LEU A 438 -2.29 10.83 -21.05
C LEU A 438 -3.64 11.06 -20.37
N ALA A 439 -3.64 11.31 -19.06
CA ALA A 439 -4.86 11.50 -18.27
C ALA A 439 -5.59 12.81 -18.59
N ARG A 440 -4.86 13.86 -19.01
CA ARG A 440 -5.48 15.10 -19.54
C ARG A 440 -6.34 14.87 -20.78
N ALA A 441 -6.16 13.76 -21.49
CA ALA A 441 -6.96 13.41 -22.65
C ALA A 441 -8.22 12.57 -22.29
N PHE A 442 -8.44 12.24 -21.01
CA PHE A 442 -9.70 11.66 -20.55
C PHE A 442 -10.80 12.71 -20.59
N THR A 443 -11.98 12.28 -21.02
CA THR A 443 -13.18 13.13 -21.09
C THR A 443 -14.07 12.92 -19.87
N THR A 444 -14.99 13.85 -19.63
CA THR A 444 -16.06 13.64 -18.63
C THR A 444 -16.86 12.36 -18.91
N ARG A 445 -17.05 11.99 -20.19
CA ARG A 445 -17.73 10.75 -20.57
C ARG A 445 -16.94 9.52 -20.12
N ASP A 446 -15.61 9.55 -20.27
CA ASP A 446 -14.73 8.49 -19.79
C ASP A 446 -14.83 8.32 -18.28
N TYR A 447 -14.79 9.43 -17.53
CA TYR A 447 -14.90 9.40 -16.08
C TYR A 447 -16.25 8.85 -15.62
N ILE A 448 -17.37 9.35 -16.18
CA ILE A 448 -18.71 8.84 -15.83
C ILE A 448 -18.83 7.35 -16.16
N GLN A 449 -18.35 6.91 -17.34
CA GLN A 449 -18.37 5.49 -17.70
C GLN A 449 -17.53 4.64 -16.74
N ALA A 450 -16.36 5.12 -16.31
CA ALA A 450 -15.54 4.46 -15.29
C ALA A 450 -16.30 4.33 -13.95
N GLN A 451 -17.05 5.35 -13.54
CA GLN A 451 -17.83 5.29 -12.31
C GLN A 451 -19.03 4.34 -12.39
N ARG A 452 -19.57 4.10 -13.59
CA ARG A 452 -20.60 3.06 -13.82
C ARG A 452 -19.98 1.67 -13.74
N ALA A 453 -18.81 1.49 -14.35
CA ALA A 453 -18.02 0.26 -14.22
C ALA A 453 -17.63 -0.03 -12.77
N ARG A 454 -17.33 1.01 -11.97
CA ARG A 454 -17.14 0.87 -10.52
C ARG A 454 -18.37 0.27 -9.85
N THR A 455 -19.58 0.81 -10.09
CA THR A 455 -20.82 0.30 -9.50
C THR A 455 -21.05 -1.18 -9.82
N GLN A 456 -20.80 -1.55 -11.08
CA GLN A 456 -20.88 -2.95 -11.51
C GLN A 456 -19.85 -3.82 -10.78
N LEU A 457 -18.60 -3.38 -10.68
CA LEU A 457 -17.54 -4.10 -9.99
C LEU A 457 -17.85 -4.29 -8.49
N MET A 458 -18.33 -3.25 -7.82
CA MET A 458 -18.78 -3.32 -6.42
C MET A 458 -19.87 -4.39 -6.25
N THR A 459 -20.85 -4.43 -7.16
CA THR A 459 -21.90 -5.44 -7.16
C THR A 459 -21.34 -6.86 -7.34
N ASN A 460 -20.39 -7.04 -8.24
CA ASN A 460 -19.77 -8.34 -8.51
C ASN A 460 -18.97 -8.86 -7.31
N PHE A 461 -18.16 -8.01 -6.68
CA PHE A 461 -17.38 -8.40 -5.49
C PHE A 461 -18.29 -8.69 -4.29
N ASN A 462 -19.34 -7.89 -4.06
CA ASN A 462 -20.29 -8.16 -2.99
C ASN A 462 -21.00 -9.51 -3.16
N ARG A 463 -21.45 -9.84 -4.38
CA ARG A 463 -22.04 -11.16 -4.70
C ARG A 463 -21.06 -12.32 -4.55
N ALA A 464 -19.78 -12.11 -4.80
CA ALA A 464 -18.77 -13.12 -4.54
C ALA A 464 -18.59 -13.33 -3.02
N LEU A 465 -18.51 -12.24 -2.26
CA LEU A 465 -18.39 -12.24 -0.80
C LEU A 465 -19.67 -12.68 -0.06
N GLU A 466 -20.80 -12.84 -0.75
CA GLU A 466 -21.98 -13.57 -0.22
C GLU A 466 -21.74 -15.09 -0.17
N GLN A 467 -20.79 -15.61 -0.96
CA GLN A 467 -20.52 -17.04 -1.11
C GLN A 467 -19.30 -17.53 -0.32
N VAL A 468 -18.42 -16.61 0.06
CA VAL A 468 -17.12 -16.83 0.71
C VAL A 468 -16.83 -15.67 1.65
N ASP A 469 -15.92 -15.84 2.60
CA ASP A 469 -15.57 -14.81 3.57
C ASP A 469 -14.49 -13.85 3.08
N VAL A 470 -13.52 -14.40 2.37
CA VAL A 470 -12.35 -13.69 1.87
C VAL A 470 -12.06 -14.16 0.46
N ILE A 471 -11.73 -13.24 -0.45
CA ILE A 471 -11.24 -13.57 -1.79
C ILE A 471 -9.72 -13.53 -1.76
N VAL A 472 -9.04 -14.56 -2.25
CA VAL A 472 -7.57 -14.63 -2.25
C VAL A 472 -7.00 -14.65 -3.66
N THR A 473 -5.86 -13.96 -3.83
CA THR A 473 -5.06 -13.88 -5.05
C THR A 473 -3.59 -13.77 -4.67
N PRO A 474 -2.62 -13.96 -5.59
CA PRO A 474 -1.33 -13.33 -5.41
C PRO A 474 -1.47 -11.82 -5.20
N THR A 475 -0.52 -11.17 -4.54
CA THR A 475 -0.52 -9.71 -4.42
C THR A 475 -0.10 -9.04 -5.72
N THR A 476 0.91 -9.58 -6.40
CA THR A 476 1.47 -9.09 -7.66
C THR A 476 1.60 -10.22 -8.68
N GLY A 477 1.63 -9.91 -9.99
CA GLY A 477 1.79 -10.92 -11.04
C GLY A 477 3.21 -11.46 -11.21
N LEU A 478 4.18 -10.90 -10.50
CA LEU A 478 5.61 -11.22 -10.53
C LEU A 478 6.27 -10.78 -9.23
N THR A 479 7.48 -11.28 -8.92
CA THR A 479 8.33 -10.77 -7.83
C THR A 479 8.97 -9.43 -8.20
N ALA A 480 9.59 -8.74 -7.24
CA ALA A 480 10.25 -7.45 -7.46
C ALA A 480 11.12 -7.43 -8.75
N PRO A 481 10.82 -6.59 -9.75
CA PRO A 481 11.64 -6.49 -10.95
C PRO A 481 13.02 -5.88 -10.64
N ALA A 482 14.02 -6.28 -11.42
CA ALA A 482 15.33 -5.62 -11.42
C ALA A 482 15.19 -4.17 -11.90
N ILE A 483 16.01 -3.26 -11.36
CA ILE A 483 16.06 -1.86 -11.76
C ILE A 483 16.88 -1.74 -13.04
N PRO A 484 16.31 -1.32 -14.17
CA PRO A 484 17.09 -1.14 -15.39
C PRO A 484 18.04 0.05 -15.23
N GLN A 485 19.32 -0.12 -15.58
CA GLN A 485 20.27 1.00 -15.54
C GLN A 485 19.83 2.19 -16.40
N ALA A 486 19.15 1.92 -17.52
CA ALA A 486 18.63 2.98 -18.38
C ALA A 486 17.53 3.84 -17.73
N ALA A 487 16.84 3.32 -16.71
CA ALA A 487 15.82 4.06 -15.95
C ALA A 487 16.45 5.10 -15.01
N LEU A 488 17.70 4.91 -14.59
CA LEU A 488 18.35 5.79 -13.64
C LEU A 488 19.15 6.91 -14.36
N PRO A 489 19.14 8.15 -13.83
CA PRO A 489 18.29 8.68 -12.76
C PRO A 489 16.97 9.28 -13.29
N HIS A 490 16.65 9.14 -14.58
CA HIS A 490 15.67 9.99 -15.26
C HIS A 490 14.26 9.39 -15.41
N GLY A 491 14.01 8.20 -14.88
CA GLY A 491 12.76 7.48 -15.00
C GLY A 491 12.66 6.62 -16.26
N GLU A 492 11.56 5.89 -16.32
CA GLU A 492 11.22 4.93 -17.37
C GLU A 492 9.71 4.99 -17.67
N SER A 493 9.32 4.36 -18.77
CA SER A 493 7.93 3.98 -19.04
C SER A 493 7.91 2.52 -19.44
N ASP A 494 7.44 1.67 -18.53
CA ASP A 494 7.28 0.23 -18.73
C ASP A 494 5.85 -0.23 -18.39
N LEU A 495 4.88 0.21 -19.19
CA LEU A 495 3.48 -0.12 -18.92
C LEU A 495 3.23 -1.64 -18.91
N THR A 496 4.03 -2.42 -19.63
CA THR A 496 3.95 -3.89 -19.63
C THR A 496 4.18 -4.43 -18.21
N THR A 497 5.32 -4.11 -17.61
CA THR A 497 5.66 -4.57 -16.25
C THR A 497 4.72 -3.96 -15.20
N LEU A 498 4.39 -2.66 -15.31
CA LEU A 498 3.49 -2.00 -14.35
C LEU A 498 2.10 -2.67 -14.29
N MET A 499 1.56 -3.13 -15.42
CA MET A 499 0.27 -3.84 -15.44
C MET A 499 0.35 -5.22 -14.79
N GLU A 500 1.47 -5.93 -14.91
CA GLU A 500 1.69 -7.20 -14.22
C GLU A 500 1.78 -7.00 -12.70
N ILE A 501 2.45 -5.94 -12.25
CA ILE A 501 2.54 -5.58 -10.82
C ILE A 501 1.13 -5.28 -10.24
N MET A 502 0.32 -4.49 -10.95
CA MET A 502 -0.99 -4.00 -10.47
C MET A 502 -2.15 -4.98 -10.69
N ARG A 503 -1.87 -6.16 -11.25
CA ARG A 503 -2.87 -7.11 -11.77
C ARG A 503 -3.96 -7.47 -10.76
N PHE A 504 -3.61 -7.54 -9.49
CA PHE A 504 -4.51 -8.01 -8.42
C PHE A 504 -5.01 -6.89 -7.49
N THR A 505 -4.34 -5.75 -7.46
CA THR A 505 -4.51 -4.78 -6.37
C THR A 505 -5.61 -3.75 -6.62
N THR A 506 -5.77 -3.31 -7.87
CA THR A 506 -6.63 -2.17 -8.25
C THR A 506 -8.11 -2.37 -7.92
N GLN A 507 -8.59 -3.61 -7.94
CA GLN A 507 -10.01 -3.93 -7.74
C GLN A 507 -10.48 -3.56 -6.33
N ALA A 508 -9.65 -3.80 -5.29
CA ALA A 508 -9.97 -3.45 -3.91
C ALA A 508 -10.00 -1.92 -3.69
N ASN A 509 -9.18 -1.15 -4.41
CA ASN A 509 -9.23 0.31 -4.36
C ASN A 509 -10.53 0.82 -5.00
N LEU A 510 -10.86 0.30 -6.19
CA LEU A 510 -12.03 0.78 -6.92
C LEU A 510 -13.35 0.42 -6.22
N THR A 511 -13.39 -0.72 -5.53
CA THR A 511 -14.56 -1.17 -4.76
C THR A 511 -14.59 -0.65 -3.33
N GLY A 512 -13.51 -0.08 -2.80
CA GLY A 512 -13.39 0.37 -1.41
C GLY A 512 -13.30 -0.75 -0.36
N LEU A 513 -13.24 -2.02 -0.78
CA LEU A 513 -13.12 -3.17 0.12
C LEU A 513 -11.75 -3.24 0.79
N PRO A 514 -11.63 -3.71 2.04
CA PRO A 514 -10.33 -3.89 2.68
C PRO A 514 -9.55 -5.02 1.99
N ALA A 515 -8.24 -4.85 1.93
CA ALA A 515 -7.33 -5.87 1.40
C ALA A 515 -6.01 -5.86 2.17
N ILE A 516 -5.41 -7.02 2.37
CA ILE A 516 -4.11 -7.18 3.01
C ILE A 516 -3.17 -7.94 2.08
N SER A 517 -1.89 -7.60 2.10
CA SER A 517 -0.81 -8.42 1.55
C SER A 517 -0.02 -9.00 2.71
N PHE A 518 0.33 -10.28 2.63
CA PHE A 518 1.22 -10.95 3.58
C PHE A 518 2.16 -11.92 2.85
N PRO A 519 3.31 -12.29 3.44
CA PRO A 519 4.29 -13.18 2.82
C PRO A 519 3.69 -14.55 2.49
N ALA A 520 4.05 -15.09 1.33
CA ALA A 520 3.71 -16.44 0.87
C ALA A 520 4.94 -17.31 0.54
N GLY A 521 6.13 -16.76 0.71
CA GLY A 521 7.39 -17.44 0.45
C GLY A 521 8.36 -16.57 -0.35
N TYR A 522 9.30 -17.23 -1.02
CA TYR A 522 10.36 -16.61 -1.79
C TYR A 522 10.55 -17.39 -3.09
N ASN A 523 10.99 -16.72 -4.16
CA ASN A 523 11.44 -17.44 -5.35
C ASN A 523 12.89 -17.94 -5.20
N ASP A 524 13.39 -18.65 -6.21
CA ASP A 524 14.75 -19.22 -6.22
C ASP A 524 15.87 -18.16 -6.06
N ALA A 525 15.58 -16.89 -6.38
CA ALA A 525 16.51 -15.78 -6.21
C ALA A 525 16.43 -15.11 -4.82
N GLY A 526 15.62 -15.64 -3.91
CA GLY A 526 15.40 -15.07 -2.57
C GLY A 526 14.53 -13.81 -2.56
N LEU A 527 13.81 -13.53 -3.65
CA LEU A 527 12.89 -12.39 -3.70
C LEU A 527 11.56 -12.77 -3.03
N PRO A 528 11.01 -11.92 -2.14
CA PRO A 528 9.74 -12.19 -1.49
C PRO A 528 8.56 -12.31 -2.48
N ILE A 529 7.63 -13.20 -2.16
CA ILE A 529 6.33 -13.37 -2.81
C ILE A 529 5.25 -13.07 -1.78
N GLY A 530 4.22 -12.30 -2.17
CA GLY A 530 3.08 -11.98 -1.32
C GLY A 530 1.78 -12.58 -1.84
N MET A 531 0.94 -13.02 -0.91
CA MET A 531 -0.46 -13.35 -1.15
C MET A 531 -1.35 -12.20 -0.64
N GLN A 532 -2.40 -11.92 -1.39
CA GLN A 532 -3.41 -10.94 -1.06
C GLN A 532 -4.71 -11.62 -0.62
N ALA A 533 -5.34 -11.03 0.39
CA ALA A 533 -6.70 -11.36 0.81
C ALA A 533 -7.57 -10.10 0.78
N ILE A 534 -8.75 -10.19 0.15
CA ILE A 534 -9.76 -9.13 0.05
C ILE A 534 -10.98 -9.56 0.87
N GLY A 535 -11.33 -8.76 1.87
CA GLY A 535 -12.40 -9.07 2.81
C GLY A 535 -13.68 -8.28 2.54
N ARG A 536 -14.71 -8.55 3.32
CA ARG A 536 -15.89 -7.69 3.38
C ARG A 536 -15.54 -6.35 4.02
N ALA A 537 -16.28 -5.32 3.64
CA ALA A 537 -16.17 -4.01 4.28
C ALA A 537 -16.24 -4.16 5.80
N TRP A 538 -15.34 -3.45 6.50
CA TRP A 538 -15.25 -3.38 7.96
C TRP A 538 -14.78 -4.64 8.67
N GLN A 539 -14.33 -5.67 7.94
CA GLN A 539 -13.80 -6.93 8.49
C GLN A 539 -12.26 -7.01 8.41
N GLU A 540 -11.57 -5.91 8.75
CA GLU A 540 -10.11 -5.88 8.76
C GLU A 540 -9.50 -6.93 9.72
N HIS A 541 -10.16 -7.20 10.86
CA HIS A 541 -9.73 -8.21 11.83
C HIS A 541 -9.61 -9.62 11.23
N THR A 542 -10.53 -10.01 10.33
CA THR A 542 -10.48 -11.31 9.63
C THR A 542 -9.25 -11.40 8.72
N LEU A 543 -8.92 -10.31 8.02
CA LEU A 543 -7.75 -10.24 7.14
C LEU A 543 -6.44 -10.30 7.92
N LEU A 544 -6.39 -9.59 9.06
CA LEU A 544 -5.24 -9.62 9.97
C LEU A 544 -5.03 -11.02 10.58
N GLY A 545 -6.11 -11.72 10.95
CA GLY A 545 -6.03 -13.10 11.45
C GLY A 545 -5.52 -14.09 10.40
N LEU A 546 -5.93 -13.95 9.14
CA LEU A 546 -5.40 -14.76 8.05
C LEU A 546 -3.90 -14.50 7.82
N ALA A 547 -3.45 -13.24 7.92
CA ALA A 547 -2.03 -12.89 7.85
C ALA A 547 -1.24 -13.46 9.03
N LEU A 548 -1.81 -13.45 10.24
CA LEU A 548 -1.21 -14.07 11.42
C LEU A 548 -1.05 -15.57 11.24
N ALA A 549 -2.05 -16.25 10.68
CA ALA A 549 -1.94 -17.69 10.39
C ALA A 549 -0.87 -18.01 9.35
N ALA A 550 -0.74 -17.19 8.29
CA ALA A 550 0.35 -17.32 7.32
C ALA A 550 1.73 -17.12 7.96
N GLU A 551 1.85 -16.15 8.88
CA GLU A 551 3.09 -15.89 9.61
C GLU A 551 3.56 -17.08 10.46
N GLN A 552 2.65 -17.95 10.90
CA GLN A 552 2.98 -19.15 11.66
C GLN A 552 3.46 -20.33 10.80
N THR A 553 3.31 -20.27 9.47
CA THR A 553 3.72 -21.37 8.56
C THR A 553 4.78 -21.00 7.55
N VAL A 554 4.79 -19.75 7.08
CA VAL A 554 5.74 -19.31 6.05
C VAL A 554 7.08 -19.03 6.70
N GLU A 555 8.08 -19.85 6.39
CA GLU A 555 9.46 -19.64 6.84
C GLU A 555 10.03 -18.35 6.24
N ARG A 556 10.44 -17.42 7.12
CA ARG A 556 10.96 -16.10 6.73
C ARG A 556 12.47 -16.15 6.51
N GLN A 557 12.94 -15.48 5.46
CA GLN A 557 14.36 -15.25 5.20
C GLN A 557 14.79 -13.85 5.65
N ALA A 558 16.02 -13.73 6.14
CA ALA A 558 16.62 -12.45 6.46
C ALA A 558 16.87 -11.62 5.17
N PRO A 559 16.59 -10.31 5.18
CA PRO A 559 16.98 -9.41 4.09
C PRO A 559 18.50 -9.34 3.92
N GLN A 560 18.98 -9.04 2.71
CA GLN A 560 20.41 -8.81 2.44
C GLN A 560 20.91 -7.52 3.10
N VAL A 561 20.05 -6.51 3.21
CA VAL A 561 20.33 -5.25 3.89
C VAL A 561 19.41 -5.15 5.11
N TYR A 562 19.99 -5.28 6.29
CA TYR A 562 19.26 -5.19 7.56
C TYR A 562 20.11 -4.47 8.61
N TYR A 563 19.49 -3.56 9.36
CA TYR A 563 20.11 -2.79 10.42
C TYR A 563 19.49 -3.18 11.75
N GLU A 564 20.30 -3.77 12.63
CA GLU A 564 19.86 -4.23 13.95
C GLU A 564 19.86 -3.05 14.94
N ILE A 565 18.67 -2.49 15.19
CA ILE A 565 18.47 -1.36 16.10
C ILE A 565 18.37 -1.83 17.55
N LEU A 566 17.53 -2.84 17.81
CA LEU A 566 17.50 -3.56 19.08
C LEU A 566 18.50 -4.70 19.01
N ALA A 567 19.55 -4.63 19.83
CA ALA A 567 20.42 -5.78 20.08
C ALA A 567 19.78 -6.65 21.17
N GLU A 568 20.00 -7.97 21.09
CA GLU A 568 19.45 -8.98 22.03
C GLU A 568 19.75 -8.74 23.53
#